data_AF-A0A936DG45-F1
#
_entry.id   AF-A0A936DG45-F1
#
_cell.length_a   1.000
_cell.length_b   1.000
_cell.length_c   1.000
_cell.angle_alpha   90.00
_cell.angle_beta   90.00
_cell.angle_gamma   90.00
#
_symmetry.space_group_name_H-M   'P 1'
#
loop_
_entity.id
_entity.type
_entity.pdbx_description
1 polymer ?
#
loop_
_entity_poly.entity_id
_entity_poly.type
_entity_poly.pdbx_seq_one_letter_code
_entity_poly.pdbx_strand_id
1 'polypeptide(L)'
;MSRELGIFVEDFVVPLLGGGDVWVGRPLRPRDRDEWARALGPRSAPALQYWRLRRAQLLVANPSLPEPDADELGLWLGLHNLLVFDHPDRARVWTRATTWRRLEGATRTLLTLPQPDDVGELVARHVTVGAFVELLRAELVLSTPVGELRALAVEPAGRRRLRGTVANARERAVPWLPANHAPETERLVHDALRVSPLTCLLRPTMAPPGWTPLHCGALLQDRGLARAVCHAWAQQKDWTRHGGAVMSALLPSLPGAAAPPHVISGAQLALPGAVVACEPADLAALVGALIHLHLLKVLELDTRVGLALGSRDPGILAFLALPLLLPAVAEVTGLPMSMSTDTGPTAAIARRWTEYVDHLEELVPRSVVENLLSTLVPRIVKPS
;
A
#
# COMPACT_ATOMS: atom_id res chain seq x y z
N MET A 1 -15.17 -15.42 23.47
CA MET A 1 -15.35 -15.46 22.00
C MET A 1 -16.53 -16.37 21.67
N SER A 2 -17.47 -15.96 20.81
CA SER A 2 -18.53 -16.86 20.32
C SER A 2 -17.91 -17.97 19.45
N ARG A 3 -18.57 -19.13 19.31
CA ARG A 3 -18.05 -20.24 18.50
C ARG A 3 -17.82 -19.84 17.03
N GLU A 4 -18.76 -19.08 16.46
CA GLU A 4 -18.65 -18.63 15.07
C GLU A 4 -17.51 -17.61 14.87
N LEU A 5 -17.33 -16.68 15.82
CA LEU A 5 -16.20 -15.74 15.80
C LEU A 5 -14.87 -16.49 15.95
N GLY A 6 -14.81 -17.53 16.79
CA GLY A 6 -13.61 -18.34 16.96
C GLY A 6 -13.19 -19.04 15.68
N ILE A 7 -14.14 -19.70 15.01
CA ILE A 7 -13.92 -20.33 13.71
C ILE A 7 -13.45 -19.29 12.68
N PHE A 8 -14.09 -18.11 12.62
CA PHE A 8 -13.67 -17.06 11.69
C PHE A 8 -12.24 -16.56 11.95
N VAL A 9 -11.86 -16.35 13.21
CA VAL A 9 -10.51 -15.92 13.56
C VAL A 9 -9.48 -17.02 13.25
N GLU A 10 -9.79 -18.27 13.59
CA GLU A 10 -8.88 -19.42 13.42
C GLU A 10 -8.70 -19.81 11.95
N ASP A 11 -9.77 -19.78 11.15
CA ASP A 11 -9.76 -20.28 9.76
C ASP A 11 -9.48 -19.18 8.72
N PHE A 12 -9.70 -17.90 9.07
CA PHE A 12 -9.49 -16.79 8.15
C PHE A 12 -8.47 -15.76 8.65
N VAL A 13 -8.69 -15.13 9.80
CA VAL A 13 -7.86 -13.99 10.24
C VAL A 13 -6.44 -14.40 10.60
N VAL A 14 -6.27 -15.44 11.41
CA VAL A 14 -4.95 -15.95 11.81
C VAL A 14 -4.14 -16.44 10.61
N PRO A 15 -4.69 -17.26 9.69
CA PRO A 15 -3.99 -17.65 8.47
C PRO A 15 -3.65 -16.46 7.57
N LEU A 16 -4.57 -15.50 7.42
CA LEU A 16 -4.31 -14.28 6.64
C LEU A 16 -3.07 -13.55 7.18
N LEU A 17 -3.01 -13.28 8.49
CA LEU A 17 -1.90 -12.55 9.09
C LEU A 17 -0.60 -13.38 9.11
N GLY A 18 -0.71 -14.69 9.37
CA GLY A 18 0.40 -15.62 9.50
C GLY A 18 0.96 -16.15 8.17
N GLY A 19 0.30 -15.89 7.04
CA GLY A 19 0.70 -16.39 5.72
C GLY A 19 0.32 -17.85 5.46
N GLY A 20 -0.75 -18.34 6.10
CA GLY A 20 -1.32 -19.67 5.88
C GLY A 20 -2.49 -19.67 4.89
N ASP A 21 -3.08 -20.85 4.68
CA ASP A 21 -4.25 -21.00 3.82
C ASP A 21 -5.49 -20.39 4.47
N VAL A 22 -6.11 -19.43 3.78
CA VAL A 22 -7.34 -18.78 4.24
C VAL A 22 -8.57 -19.56 3.79
N TRP A 23 -9.49 -19.82 4.72
CA TRP A 23 -10.77 -20.43 4.39
C TRP A 23 -11.83 -19.36 4.14
N VAL A 24 -12.52 -19.46 3.00
CA VAL A 24 -13.59 -18.53 2.62
C VAL A 24 -14.93 -19.25 2.73
N GLY A 25 -15.73 -18.81 3.70
CA GLY A 25 -17.01 -19.40 4.03
C GLY A 25 -18.21 -18.67 3.43
N ARG A 26 -19.33 -18.76 4.15
CA ARG A 26 -20.53 -17.95 3.84
C ARG A 26 -20.20 -16.47 4.00
N PRO A 27 -20.74 -15.58 3.14
CA PRO A 27 -20.57 -14.15 3.29
C PRO A 27 -21.13 -13.66 4.63
N LEU A 28 -20.43 -12.69 5.18
CA LEU A 28 -20.64 -12.13 6.51
C LEU A 28 -21.36 -10.78 6.39
N ARG A 29 -22.18 -10.44 7.37
CA ARG A 29 -23.08 -9.28 7.36
C ARG A 29 -22.57 -8.20 8.32
N PRO A 30 -22.95 -6.92 8.12
CA PRO A 30 -22.64 -5.85 9.08
C PRO A 30 -23.17 -6.13 10.48
N ARG A 31 -24.30 -6.83 10.59
CA ARG A 31 -24.84 -7.26 11.89
C ARG A 31 -23.92 -8.24 12.62
N ASP A 32 -23.20 -9.10 11.90
CA ASP A 32 -22.25 -10.05 12.50
C ASP A 32 -21.10 -9.27 13.17
N ARG A 33 -20.65 -8.17 12.57
CA ARG A 33 -19.67 -7.24 13.18
C ARG A 33 -20.16 -6.74 14.53
N ASP A 34 -21.37 -6.21 14.61
CA ASP A 34 -21.90 -5.59 15.83
C ASP A 34 -22.14 -6.63 16.94
N GLU A 35 -22.52 -7.85 16.57
CA GLU A 35 -22.68 -8.98 17.50
C GLU A 35 -21.33 -9.49 18.01
N TRP A 36 -20.34 -9.62 17.13
CA TRP A 36 -19.03 -10.18 17.42
C TRP A 36 -18.07 -9.18 18.09
N ALA A 37 -18.20 -7.88 17.81
CA ALA A 37 -17.37 -6.84 18.42
C ALA A 37 -17.44 -6.86 19.96
N ARG A 38 -18.63 -7.14 20.52
CA ARG A 38 -18.79 -7.30 21.98
C ARG A 38 -18.05 -8.51 22.54
N ALA A 39 -17.82 -9.53 21.70
CA ALA A 39 -17.17 -10.79 22.08
C ALA A 39 -15.66 -10.81 21.77
N LEU A 40 -15.16 -9.85 20.99
CA LEU A 40 -13.76 -9.72 20.54
C LEU A 40 -12.84 -9.09 21.59
N GLY A 41 -13.39 -8.59 22.71
CA GLY A 41 -12.70 -7.79 23.74
C GLY A 41 -11.36 -8.34 24.26
N PRO A 42 -10.70 -7.67 25.22
CA PRO A 42 -9.24 -7.70 25.50
C PRO A 42 -8.57 -9.06 25.79
N ARG A 43 -9.32 -10.17 25.78
CA ARG A 43 -8.83 -11.56 25.75
C ARG A 43 -9.03 -12.18 24.37
N SER A 44 -8.71 -11.43 23.33
CA SER A 44 -8.63 -11.92 21.95
C SER A 44 -7.69 -13.12 21.87
N ALA A 45 -7.88 -13.98 20.86
CA ALA A 45 -7.15 -15.24 20.75
C ALA A 45 -5.61 -15.00 20.79
N PRO A 46 -4.83 -15.74 21.61
CA PRO A 46 -3.38 -15.51 21.71
C PRO A 46 -2.65 -15.53 20.36
N ALA A 47 -3.09 -16.42 19.45
CA ALA A 47 -2.55 -16.50 18.09
C ALA A 47 -2.82 -15.23 17.27
N LEU A 48 -4.00 -14.63 17.41
CA LEU A 48 -4.35 -13.38 16.72
C LEU A 48 -3.42 -12.25 17.16
N GLN A 49 -3.25 -12.06 18.46
CA GLN A 49 -2.37 -11.01 18.98
C GLN A 49 -0.90 -11.24 18.60
N TYR A 50 -0.45 -12.49 18.68
CA TYR A 50 0.89 -12.86 18.23
C TYR A 50 1.12 -12.46 16.77
N TRP A 51 0.24 -12.86 15.85
CA TRP A 51 0.45 -12.57 14.42
C TRP A 51 0.26 -11.10 14.07
N ARG A 52 -0.68 -10.39 14.71
CA ARG A 52 -0.81 -8.92 14.59
C ARG A 52 0.51 -8.23 14.96
N LEU A 53 1.07 -8.58 16.11
CA LEU A 53 2.33 -8.02 16.60
C LEU A 53 3.51 -8.38 15.68
N ARG A 54 3.67 -9.66 15.31
CA ARG A 54 4.78 -10.11 14.46
C ARG A 54 4.78 -9.45 13.10
N ARG A 55 3.59 -9.24 12.53
CA ARG A 55 3.46 -8.59 11.23
C ARG A 55 3.72 -7.08 11.32
N ALA A 56 3.28 -6.42 12.38
CA ALA A 56 3.63 -5.01 12.64
C ALA A 56 5.14 -4.83 12.83
N GLN A 57 5.81 -5.79 13.47
CA GLN A 57 7.27 -5.82 13.66
C GLN A 57 8.08 -5.91 12.35
N LEU A 58 7.45 -6.32 11.24
CA LEU A 58 8.09 -6.25 9.92
C LEU A 58 8.26 -4.80 9.43
N LEU A 59 7.46 -3.87 9.95
CA LEU A 59 7.52 -2.46 9.59
C LEU A 59 8.19 -1.61 10.69
N VAL A 60 7.70 -1.70 11.93
CA VAL A 60 8.16 -0.89 13.07
C VAL A 60 8.67 -1.80 14.17
N ALA A 61 9.88 -1.55 14.69
CA ALA A 61 10.53 -2.46 15.65
C ALA A 61 9.72 -2.71 16.94
N ASN A 62 9.11 -1.65 17.51
CA ASN A 62 8.30 -1.72 18.73
C ASN A 62 6.91 -1.12 18.44
N PRO A 63 6.02 -1.85 17.77
CA PRO A 63 4.72 -1.33 17.39
C PRO A 63 3.79 -1.27 18.61
N SER A 64 3.09 -0.16 18.77
CA SER A 64 2.02 -0.01 19.75
C SER A 64 0.68 -0.18 19.05
N LEU A 65 0.19 -1.41 18.98
CA LEU A 65 -1.09 -1.70 18.32
C LEU A 65 -2.25 -1.53 19.33
N PRO A 66 -3.36 -0.90 18.94
CA PRO A 66 -4.58 -0.94 19.73
C PRO A 66 -5.11 -2.39 19.81
N GLU A 67 -5.93 -2.65 20.82
CA GLU A 67 -6.73 -3.87 20.86
C GLU A 67 -7.71 -3.90 19.67
N PRO A 68 -7.98 -5.08 19.07
CA PRO A 68 -8.93 -5.17 17.98
C PRO A 68 -10.32 -4.72 18.41
N ASP A 69 -10.90 -3.84 17.62
CA ASP A 69 -12.20 -3.23 17.88
C ASP A 69 -13.23 -3.61 16.79
N ALA A 70 -14.36 -2.89 16.77
CA ALA A 70 -15.40 -3.12 15.79
C ALA A 70 -14.95 -2.76 14.36
N ASP A 71 -14.06 -1.79 14.20
CA ASP A 71 -13.60 -1.30 12.90
C ASP A 71 -12.59 -2.27 12.30
N GLU A 72 -11.62 -2.76 13.08
CA GLU A 72 -10.69 -3.81 12.63
C GLU A 72 -11.43 -5.12 12.33
N LEU A 73 -12.44 -5.47 13.13
CA LEU A 73 -13.32 -6.59 12.81
C LEU A 73 -14.08 -6.36 11.49
N GLY A 74 -14.64 -5.16 11.31
CA GLY A 74 -15.32 -4.76 10.07
C GLY A 74 -14.41 -4.93 8.84
N LEU A 75 -13.16 -4.51 8.96
CA LEU A 75 -12.12 -4.72 7.96
C LEU A 75 -11.93 -6.20 7.64
N TRP A 76 -11.73 -7.07 8.64
CA TRP A 76 -11.57 -8.51 8.41
C TRP A 76 -12.76 -9.14 7.69
N LEU A 77 -13.99 -8.80 8.10
CA LEU A 77 -15.21 -9.29 7.46
C LEU A 77 -15.34 -8.78 6.02
N GLY A 78 -14.98 -7.52 5.78
CA GLY A 78 -14.98 -6.91 4.45
C GLY A 78 -14.00 -7.59 3.50
N LEU A 79 -12.78 -7.85 3.96
CA LEU A 79 -11.75 -8.56 3.20
C LEU A 79 -12.12 -10.04 2.94
N HIS A 80 -12.73 -10.72 3.91
CA HIS A 80 -13.29 -12.05 3.69
C HIS A 80 -14.34 -12.01 2.57
N ASN A 81 -15.30 -11.08 2.63
CA ASN A 81 -16.35 -10.98 1.64
C ASN A 81 -15.84 -10.61 0.24
N LEU A 82 -14.73 -9.88 0.14
CA LEU A 82 -14.04 -9.65 -1.14
C LEU A 82 -13.67 -10.97 -1.82
N LEU A 83 -13.12 -11.93 -1.07
CA LEU A 83 -12.76 -13.25 -1.62
C LEU A 83 -13.99 -14.10 -1.98
N VAL A 84 -15.14 -13.88 -1.33
CA VAL A 84 -16.40 -14.59 -1.65
C VAL A 84 -16.86 -14.33 -3.08
N PHE A 85 -16.62 -13.12 -3.63
CA PHE A 85 -17.02 -12.77 -5.00
C PHE A 85 -16.25 -13.55 -6.08
N ASP A 86 -15.05 -14.02 -5.76
CA ASP A 86 -14.21 -14.84 -6.66
C ASP A 86 -14.24 -16.33 -6.30
N HIS A 87 -15.10 -16.73 -5.37
CA HIS A 87 -15.24 -18.13 -4.99
C HIS A 87 -15.78 -18.98 -6.17
N PRO A 88 -15.20 -20.15 -6.47
CA PRO A 88 -15.60 -20.98 -7.62
C PRO A 88 -17.07 -21.41 -7.58
N ASP A 89 -17.63 -21.62 -6.39
CA ASP A 89 -19.05 -21.97 -6.22
C ASP A 89 -20.01 -20.77 -6.34
N ARG A 90 -19.53 -19.56 -6.69
CA ARG A 90 -20.37 -18.35 -6.82
C ARG A 90 -21.65 -18.59 -7.63
N ALA A 91 -21.51 -19.20 -8.81
CA ALA A 91 -22.63 -19.48 -9.71
C ALA A 91 -23.62 -20.51 -9.15
N ARG A 92 -23.15 -21.41 -8.28
CA ARG A 92 -23.93 -22.50 -7.69
C ARG A 92 -24.69 -22.07 -6.44
N VAL A 93 -24.10 -21.20 -5.62
CA VAL A 93 -24.65 -20.87 -4.29
C VAL A 93 -25.65 -19.71 -4.36
N TRP A 94 -25.40 -18.69 -5.21
CA TRP A 94 -26.34 -17.58 -5.39
C TRP A 94 -26.50 -17.21 -6.86
N THR A 95 -27.66 -17.51 -7.43
CA THR A 95 -27.98 -17.20 -8.82
C THR A 95 -28.58 -15.81 -9.02
N ARG A 96 -29.08 -15.16 -7.95
CA ARG A 96 -29.82 -13.89 -8.04
C ARG A 96 -28.91 -12.67 -7.93
N ALA A 97 -28.86 -11.85 -8.98
CA ALA A 97 -28.11 -10.59 -9.01
C ALA A 97 -28.46 -9.61 -7.86
N THR A 98 -29.68 -9.65 -7.33
CA THR A 98 -30.09 -8.85 -6.16
C THR A 98 -29.35 -9.24 -4.88
N THR A 99 -28.97 -10.51 -4.73
CA THR A 99 -28.23 -11.00 -3.56
C THR A 99 -26.79 -10.49 -3.60
N TRP A 100 -26.15 -10.56 -4.77
CA TRP A 100 -24.80 -10.04 -4.97
C TRP A 100 -24.72 -8.53 -4.80
N ARG A 101 -25.69 -7.76 -5.29
CA ARG A 101 -25.76 -6.31 -5.04
C ARG A 101 -25.90 -5.97 -3.55
N ARG A 102 -26.70 -6.75 -2.80
CA ARG A 102 -26.83 -6.57 -1.35
C ARG A 102 -25.53 -6.91 -0.62
N LEU A 103 -24.84 -7.97 -1.05
CA LEU A 103 -23.53 -8.32 -0.51
C LEU A 103 -22.50 -7.24 -0.81
N GLU A 104 -22.46 -6.71 -2.04
CA GLU A 104 -21.58 -5.60 -2.40
C GLU A 104 -21.83 -4.37 -1.52
N GLY A 105 -23.10 -4.00 -1.31
CA GLY A 105 -23.47 -2.92 -0.39
C GLY A 105 -23.03 -3.19 1.05
N ALA A 106 -23.24 -4.40 1.55
CA ALA A 106 -22.80 -4.82 2.88
C ALA A 106 -21.27 -4.77 3.04
N THR A 107 -20.52 -5.28 2.07
CA THR A 107 -19.05 -5.25 2.06
C THR A 107 -18.54 -3.82 2.01
N ARG A 108 -19.15 -2.95 1.20
CA ARG A 108 -18.82 -1.52 1.17
C ARG A 108 -19.03 -0.86 2.53
N THR A 109 -20.13 -1.16 3.23
CA THR A 109 -20.37 -0.67 4.59
C THR A 109 -19.30 -1.14 5.57
N LEU A 110 -18.88 -2.42 5.49
CA LEU A 110 -17.82 -2.99 6.32
C LEU A 110 -16.44 -2.35 6.07
N LEU A 111 -16.19 -1.90 4.84
CA LEU A 111 -14.94 -1.23 4.43
C LEU A 111 -15.01 0.30 4.54
N THR A 112 -16.11 0.86 5.05
CA THR A 112 -16.23 2.31 5.29
C THR A 112 -15.78 2.60 6.72
N LEU A 113 -14.48 2.84 6.88
CA LEU A 113 -13.86 3.16 8.18
C LEU A 113 -13.43 4.65 8.22
N PRO A 114 -13.41 5.29 9.41
CA PRO A 114 -12.87 6.63 9.58
C PRO A 114 -11.38 6.67 9.19
N GLN A 115 -10.77 7.85 9.02
CA GLN A 115 -9.31 7.92 8.91
C GLN A 115 -8.67 7.43 10.23
N PRO A 116 -7.47 6.82 10.18
CA PRO A 116 -6.78 6.43 11.40
C PRO A 116 -6.35 7.69 12.17
N ASP A 117 -6.64 7.73 13.46
CA ASP A 117 -6.35 8.89 14.30
C ASP A 117 -4.91 8.89 14.84
N ASP A 118 -4.28 7.71 14.91
CA ASP A 118 -2.92 7.54 15.40
C ASP A 118 -2.09 6.51 14.59
N VAL A 119 -0.80 6.45 14.92
CA VAL A 119 0.16 5.52 14.27
C VAL A 119 -0.20 4.06 14.54
N GLY A 120 -0.75 3.73 15.70
CA GLY A 120 -1.14 2.37 16.07
C GLY A 120 -2.27 1.85 15.19
N GLU A 121 -3.33 2.64 15.01
CA GLU A 121 -4.44 2.34 14.10
C GLU A 121 -3.97 2.24 12.64
N LEU A 122 -3.13 3.19 12.20
CA LEU A 122 -2.56 3.19 10.86
C LEU A 122 -1.79 1.89 10.56
N VAL A 123 -0.96 1.46 11.52
CA VAL A 123 -0.18 0.22 11.41
C VAL A 123 -1.09 -1.01 11.52
N ALA A 124 -2.08 -1.04 12.41
CA ALA A 124 -3.02 -2.16 12.54
C ALA A 124 -3.79 -2.42 11.23
N ARG A 125 -4.27 -1.36 10.57
CA ARG A 125 -4.90 -1.47 9.25
C ARG A 125 -3.92 -1.95 8.18
N HIS A 126 -2.67 -1.46 8.21
CA HIS A 126 -1.63 -1.94 7.30
C HIS A 126 -1.28 -3.41 7.49
N VAL A 127 -1.19 -3.89 8.74
CA VAL A 127 -0.94 -5.31 9.03
C VAL A 127 -1.96 -6.20 8.32
N THR A 128 -3.23 -5.82 8.40
CA THR A 128 -4.34 -6.57 7.82
C THR A 128 -4.41 -6.42 6.28
N VAL A 129 -4.44 -5.19 5.76
CA VAL A 129 -4.56 -4.95 4.31
C VAL A 129 -3.28 -5.36 3.58
N GLY A 130 -2.12 -5.13 4.19
CA GLY A 130 -0.82 -5.59 3.73
C GLY A 130 -0.75 -7.11 3.57
N ALA A 131 -1.32 -7.87 4.52
CA ALA A 131 -1.50 -9.32 4.39
C ALA A 131 -2.38 -9.69 3.20
N PHE A 132 -3.51 -8.99 3.07
CA PHE A 132 -4.48 -9.25 2.04
C PHE A 132 -3.93 -9.05 0.62
N VAL A 133 -3.16 -7.98 0.40
CA VAL A 133 -2.56 -7.72 -0.93
C VAL A 133 -1.43 -8.69 -1.29
N GLU A 134 -0.94 -9.47 -0.32
CA GLU A 134 0.06 -10.53 -0.52
C GLU A 134 -0.57 -11.90 -0.77
N LEU A 135 -1.90 -12.02 -0.67
CA LEU A 135 -2.58 -13.29 -0.91
C LEU A 135 -2.22 -13.87 -2.27
N LEU A 136 -1.97 -15.18 -2.27
CA LEU A 136 -1.77 -15.96 -3.47
C LEU A 136 -3.02 -16.79 -3.73
N ARG A 137 -3.34 -16.94 -5.01
CA ARG A 137 -4.39 -17.81 -5.52
C ARG A 137 -3.74 -19.04 -6.14
N ALA A 138 -4.21 -20.22 -5.77
CA ALA A 138 -3.79 -21.44 -6.41
C ALA A 138 -4.56 -21.63 -7.73
N GLU A 139 -3.83 -21.75 -8.84
CA GLU A 139 -4.39 -22.02 -10.17
C GLU A 139 -3.91 -23.38 -10.68
N LEU A 140 -4.83 -24.15 -11.25
CA LEU A 140 -4.53 -25.31 -12.06
C LEU A 140 -4.32 -24.86 -13.50
N VAL A 141 -3.11 -25.07 -14.01
CA VAL A 141 -2.74 -24.82 -15.41
C VAL A 141 -2.74 -26.14 -16.15
N LEU A 142 -3.56 -26.24 -17.20
CA LEU A 142 -3.66 -27.39 -18.09
C LEU A 142 -3.02 -27.02 -19.43
N SER A 143 -1.91 -27.68 -19.79
CA SER A 143 -1.30 -27.49 -21.10
C SER A 143 -2.02 -28.33 -22.16
N THR A 144 -2.59 -27.66 -23.16
CA THR A 144 -3.24 -28.28 -24.32
C THR A 144 -2.45 -27.99 -25.60
N PRO A 145 -2.62 -28.75 -26.69
CA PRO A 145 -1.97 -28.45 -27.98
C PRO A 145 -2.32 -27.05 -28.54
N VAL A 146 -3.43 -26.45 -28.09
CA VAL A 146 -3.93 -25.13 -28.56
C VAL A 146 -3.48 -23.99 -27.61
N GLY A 147 -2.89 -24.31 -26.45
CA GLY A 147 -2.42 -23.32 -25.47
C GLY A 147 -2.63 -23.75 -24.01
N GLU A 148 -2.43 -22.81 -23.09
CA GLU A 148 -2.66 -23.02 -21.65
C GLU A 148 -4.12 -22.68 -21.27
N LEU A 149 -4.81 -23.61 -20.62
CA LEU A 149 -6.07 -23.36 -19.93
C LEU A 149 -5.80 -23.19 -18.44
N ARG A 150 -6.49 -22.24 -17.79
CA ARG A 150 -6.32 -21.95 -16.36
C ARG A 150 -7.65 -22.07 -15.64
N ALA A 151 -7.63 -22.72 -14.47
CA ALA A 151 -8.76 -22.84 -13.58
C ALA A 151 -8.30 -22.63 -12.13
N LEU A 152 -9.20 -22.29 -11.22
CA LEU A 152 -8.87 -22.25 -9.79
C LEU A 152 -8.60 -23.67 -9.29
N ALA A 153 -7.51 -23.84 -8.55
CA ALA A 153 -7.21 -25.11 -7.90
C ALA A 153 -8.12 -25.25 -6.67
N VAL A 154 -9.07 -26.18 -6.73
CA VAL A 154 -9.99 -26.50 -5.62
C VAL A 154 -9.66 -27.92 -5.12
N GLU A 155 -9.39 -28.06 -3.83
CA GLU A 155 -9.28 -29.35 -3.12
C GLU A 155 -10.61 -30.16 -3.15
N PRO A 156 -10.63 -31.49 -3.04
CA PRO A 156 -10.50 -32.41 -4.16
C PRO A 156 -11.78 -33.15 -4.56
N ALA A 157 -12.99 -32.59 -4.40
CA ALA A 157 -14.18 -33.26 -4.95
C ALA A 157 -14.14 -33.30 -6.50
N GLY A 158 -13.39 -32.38 -7.14
CA GLY A 158 -13.13 -32.35 -8.57
C GLY A 158 -11.91 -33.15 -9.05
N ARG A 159 -10.98 -33.55 -8.15
CA ARG A 159 -9.74 -34.28 -8.51
C ARG A 159 -10.00 -35.61 -9.22
N ARG A 160 -11.20 -36.21 -9.06
CA ARG A 160 -11.58 -37.48 -9.70
C ARG A 160 -12.10 -37.38 -11.13
N ARG A 161 -12.57 -36.23 -11.60
CA ARG A 161 -13.14 -36.11 -12.97
C ARG A 161 -12.12 -35.76 -14.05
N LEU A 162 -10.97 -35.19 -13.68
CA LEU A 162 -9.92 -34.77 -14.62
C LEU A 162 -8.73 -35.73 -14.70
N ARG A 163 -8.60 -36.69 -13.77
CA ARG A 163 -7.49 -37.65 -13.71
C ARG A 163 -7.47 -38.68 -14.85
N GLY A 164 -8.50 -38.71 -15.70
CA GLY A 164 -8.60 -39.68 -16.80
C GLY A 164 -7.94 -39.24 -18.11
N THR A 165 -7.69 -37.94 -18.35
CA THR A 165 -7.44 -37.46 -19.73
C THR A 165 -6.42 -36.33 -19.90
N VAL A 166 -5.84 -35.74 -18.85
CA VAL A 166 -4.91 -34.60 -19.03
C VAL A 166 -3.56 -34.84 -18.34
N ALA A 167 -2.57 -35.26 -19.12
CA ALA A 167 -1.22 -35.61 -18.66
C ALA A 167 -0.38 -34.40 -18.15
N ASN A 168 -0.83 -33.16 -18.36
CA ASN A 168 -0.04 -31.95 -18.12
C ASN A 168 -0.76 -30.91 -17.23
N ALA A 169 -1.34 -31.35 -16.11
CA ALA A 169 -1.91 -30.46 -15.12
C ALA A 169 -0.84 -30.07 -14.07
N ARG A 170 -0.57 -28.77 -13.92
CA ARG A 170 0.32 -28.25 -12.86
C ARG A 170 -0.39 -27.20 -12.02
N GLU A 171 -0.11 -27.19 -10.73
CA GLU A 171 -0.56 -26.12 -9.84
C GLU A 171 0.44 -24.97 -9.83
N ARG A 172 -0.06 -23.74 -9.79
CA ARG A 172 0.73 -22.52 -9.74
C ARG A 172 0.12 -21.56 -8.74
N ALA A 173 0.91 -21.07 -7.80
CA ALA A 173 0.53 -19.93 -6.98
C ALA A 173 0.75 -18.63 -7.77
N VAL A 174 -0.30 -17.83 -7.89
CA VAL A 174 -0.24 -16.51 -8.54
C VAL A 174 -0.71 -15.44 -7.54
N PRO A 175 -0.17 -14.22 -7.57
CA PRO A 175 -0.71 -13.14 -6.75
C PRO A 175 -2.21 -12.95 -7.03
N TRP A 176 -3.03 -12.92 -5.97
CA TRP A 176 -4.48 -12.81 -6.10
C TRP A 176 -4.86 -11.45 -6.67
N LEU A 177 -4.34 -10.35 -6.13
CA LEU A 177 -4.80 -9.00 -6.49
C LEU A 177 -4.69 -8.65 -7.99
N PRO A 178 -3.55 -8.87 -8.70
CA PRO A 178 -3.44 -8.54 -10.12
C PRO A 178 -4.12 -9.56 -11.05
N ALA A 179 -4.72 -10.61 -10.51
CA ALA A 179 -5.46 -11.57 -11.30
C ALA A 179 -6.80 -10.97 -11.79
N ASN A 180 -7.42 -11.62 -12.78
CA ASN A 180 -8.77 -11.25 -13.20
C ASN A 180 -9.79 -11.64 -12.13
N HIS A 181 -10.68 -10.71 -11.80
CA HIS A 181 -11.71 -10.88 -10.78
C HIS A 181 -13.10 -10.56 -11.31
N ALA A 182 -14.10 -10.85 -10.48
CA ALA A 182 -15.44 -10.33 -10.62
C ALA A 182 -15.45 -8.78 -10.68
N PRO A 183 -16.35 -8.16 -11.47
CA PRO A 183 -16.50 -6.70 -11.47
C PRO A 183 -16.79 -6.11 -10.07
N GLU A 184 -17.49 -6.85 -9.22
CA GLU A 184 -17.72 -6.47 -7.82
C GLU A 184 -16.42 -6.39 -7.02
N THR A 185 -15.55 -7.40 -7.16
CA THR A 185 -14.23 -7.43 -6.51
C THR A 185 -13.39 -6.24 -6.97
N GLU A 186 -13.31 -5.99 -8.28
CA GLU A 186 -12.52 -4.88 -8.83
C GLU A 186 -12.91 -3.53 -8.22
N ARG A 187 -14.22 -3.29 -8.06
CA ARG A 187 -14.73 -2.06 -7.41
C ARG A 187 -14.39 -2.00 -5.92
N LEU A 188 -14.55 -3.11 -5.20
CA LEU A 188 -14.40 -3.17 -3.75
C LEU A 188 -12.93 -3.23 -3.29
N VAL A 189 -12.01 -3.71 -4.15
CA VAL A 189 -10.56 -3.72 -3.87
C VAL A 189 -10.07 -2.30 -3.58
N HIS A 190 -10.55 -1.32 -4.35
CA HIS A 190 -10.20 0.07 -4.11
C HIS A 190 -10.71 0.57 -2.75
N ASP A 191 -11.89 0.12 -2.32
CA ASP A 191 -12.42 0.47 -0.99
C ASP A 191 -11.56 -0.14 0.12
N ALA A 192 -11.14 -1.40 -0.01
CA ALA A 192 -10.22 -2.05 0.93
C ALA A 192 -8.86 -1.35 1.01
N LEU A 193 -8.31 -0.92 -0.12
CA LEU A 193 -7.04 -0.18 -0.13
C LEU A 193 -7.16 1.20 0.52
N ARG A 194 -8.29 1.89 0.35
CA ARG A 194 -8.55 3.20 0.98
C ARG A 194 -8.57 3.12 2.51
N VAL A 195 -8.95 1.98 3.08
CA VAL A 195 -8.93 1.77 4.53
C VAL A 195 -7.51 1.84 5.10
N SER A 196 -6.49 1.45 4.32
CA SER A 196 -5.09 1.47 4.77
C SER A 196 -4.25 2.45 3.94
N PRO A 197 -4.23 3.74 4.31
CA PRO A 197 -3.43 4.74 3.60
C PRO A 197 -1.94 4.42 3.69
N LEU A 198 -1.46 3.77 4.77
CA LEU A 198 -0.07 3.31 4.89
C LEU A 198 0.26 2.18 3.92
N THR A 199 -0.64 1.22 3.65
CA THR A 199 -0.40 0.20 2.61
C THR A 199 -0.25 0.86 1.24
N CYS A 200 -1.09 1.85 0.94
CA CYS A 200 -0.99 2.63 -0.30
C CYS A 200 0.31 3.46 -0.35
N LEU A 201 0.75 4.03 0.77
CA LEU A 201 2.02 4.77 0.84
C LEU A 201 3.24 3.85 0.61
N LEU A 202 3.22 2.64 1.17
CA LEU A 202 4.29 1.65 1.01
C LEU A 202 4.25 0.97 -0.37
N ARG A 203 3.08 0.90 -1.01
CA ARG A 203 2.85 0.32 -2.34
C ARG A 203 2.06 1.29 -3.24
N PRO A 204 2.65 2.44 -3.60
CA PRO A 204 1.94 3.52 -4.31
C PRO A 204 1.50 3.13 -5.73
N THR A 205 2.14 2.13 -6.33
CA THR A 205 1.74 1.58 -7.64
C THR A 205 0.45 0.76 -7.58
N MET A 206 -0.01 0.37 -6.40
CA MET A 206 -1.26 -0.34 -6.15
C MET A 206 -2.34 0.59 -5.57
N ALA A 207 -2.01 1.85 -5.29
CA ALA A 207 -2.93 2.79 -4.66
C ALA A 207 -4.16 3.01 -5.55
N PRO A 208 -5.36 3.12 -4.94
CA PRO A 208 -6.58 3.31 -5.69
C PRO A 208 -6.61 4.70 -6.34
N PRO A 209 -7.37 4.86 -7.43
CA PRO A 209 -7.56 6.18 -8.02
C PRO A 209 -8.12 7.18 -7.01
N GLY A 210 -7.59 8.42 -7.02
CA GLY A 210 -7.96 9.46 -6.07
C GLY A 210 -7.26 9.35 -4.69
N TRP A 211 -6.35 8.39 -4.49
CA TRP A 211 -5.52 8.34 -3.30
C TRP A 211 -4.52 9.51 -3.26
N THR A 212 -4.21 9.96 -2.04
CA THR A 212 -3.15 10.94 -1.78
C THR A 212 -2.26 10.46 -0.63
N PRO A 213 -0.92 10.65 -0.73
CA PRO A 213 -0.01 10.34 0.37
C PRO A 213 -0.23 11.23 1.59
N LEU A 214 -0.94 12.37 1.44
CA LEU A 214 -1.26 13.29 2.53
C LEU A 214 -2.16 12.67 3.59
N HIS A 215 -2.88 11.57 3.30
CA HIS A 215 -3.59 10.81 4.33
C HIS A 215 -2.68 10.21 5.41
N CYS A 216 -1.36 10.12 5.16
CA CYS A 216 -0.38 9.72 6.17
C CYS A 216 0.43 10.91 6.71
N GLY A 217 0.23 12.13 6.21
CA GLY A 217 1.14 13.26 6.43
C GLY A 217 1.35 13.61 7.90
N ALA A 218 0.26 13.78 8.65
CA ALA A 218 0.33 14.07 10.09
C ALA A 218 1.00 12.94 10.89
N LEU A 219 0.71 11.68 10.53
CA LEU A 219 1.26 10.51 11.22
C LEU A 219 2.74 10.27 10.87
N LEU A 220 3.20 10.71 9.69
CA LEU A 220 4.62 10.68 9.30
C LEU A 220 5.47 11.67 10.11
N GLN A 221 4.89 12.54 10.92
CA GLN A 221 5.66 13.32 11.90
C GLN A 221 6.22 12.43 13.02
N ASP A 222 5.65 11.24 13.25
CA ASP A 222 6.25 10.24 14.12
C ASP A 222 7.55 9.71 13.50
N ARG A 223 8.66 9.90 14.23
CA ARG A 223 10.01 9.54 13.77
C ARG A 223 10.17 8.05 13.52
N GLY A 224 9.50 7.20 14.30
CA GLY A 224 9.55 5.76 14.17
C GLY A 224 8.92 5.31 12.86
N LEU A 225 7.71 5.80 12.58
CA LEU A 225 6.98 5.52 11.35
C LEU A 225 7.70 6.10 10.12
N ALA A 226 8.16 7.35 10.16
CA ALA A 226 8.86 7.97 9.04
C ALA A 226 10.09 7.15 8.62
N ARG A 227 10.90 6.71 9.59
CA ARG A 227 12.06 5.85 9.34
C ARG A 227 11.64 4.51 8.75
N ALA A 228 10.61 3.88 9.30
CA ALA A 228 10.10 2.61 8.80
C ALA A 228 9.67 2.71 7.33
N VAL A 229 8.95 3.77 6.97
CA VAL A 229 8.54 4.05 5.58
C VAL A 229 9.75 4.26 4.67
N CYS A 230 10.73 5.08 5.09
CA CYS A 230 11.95 5.31 4.32
C CYS A 230 12.72 4.00 4.07
N HIS A 231 12.87 3.16 5.10
CA HIS A 231 13.54 1.87 4.96
C HIS A 231 12.76 0.90 4.06
N ALA A 232 11.43 0.86 4.17
CA ALA A 232 10.60 0.02 3.32
C ALA A 232 10.68 0.44 1.84
N TRP A 233 10.70 1.74 1.55
CA TRP A 233 10.95 2.24 0.20
C TRP A 233 12.37 1.96 -0.28
N ALA A 234 13.37 2.08 0.60
CA ALA A 234 14.76 1.81 0.27
C ALA A 234 14.98 0.33 -0.08
N GLN A 235 14.19 -0.60 0.47
CA GLN A 235 14.26 -2.01 0.08
C GLN A 235 13.68 -2.31 -1.31
N GLN A 236 12.92 -1.38 -1.91
CA GLN A 236 12.36 -1.57 -3.25
C GLN A 236 13.44 -1.40 -4.32
N LYS A 237 13.48 -2.33 -5.27
CA LYS A 237 14.37 -2.25 -6.45
C LYS A 237 14.00 -1.05 -7.32
N ASP A 238 12.69 -0.86 -7.56
CA ASP A 238 12.14 0.22 -8.39
C ASP A 238 11.80 1.47 -7.56
N TRP A 239 12.71 1.89 -6.68
CA TRP A 239 12.47 3.00 -5.74
C TRP A 239 12.13 4.33 -6.43
N THR A 240 12.69 4.59 -7.62
CA THR A 240 12.38 5.78 -8.43
C THR A 240 10.93 5.77 -8.93
N ARG A 241 10.43 4.60 -9.35
CA ARG A 241 9.03 4.43 -9.75
C ARG A 241 8.10 4.60 -8.55
N HIS A 242 8.50 4.14 -7.36
CA HIS A 242 7.74 4.33 -6.14
C HIS A 242 7.67 5.81 -5.75
N GLY A 243 8.81 6.49 -5.67
CA GLY A 243 8.87 7.93 -5.41
C GLY A 243 8.11 8.75 -6.45
N GLY A 244 8.23 8.38 -7.73
CA GLY A 244 7.46 9.00 -8.81
C GLY A 244 5.95 8.81 -8.69
N ALA A 245 5.50 7.61 -8.29
CA ALA A 245 4.08 7.36 -8.02
C ALA A 245 3.55 8.18 -6.84
N VAL A 246 4.34 8.33 -5.77
CA VAL A 246 4.01 9.21 -4.63
C VAL A 246 3.91 10.67 -5.09
N MET A 247 4.88 11.16 -5.88
CA MET A 247 4.86 12.53 -6.40
C MET A 247 3.69 12.80 -7.36
N SER A 248 3.38 11.84 -8.23
CA SER A 248 2.24 11.91 -9.15
C SER A 248 0.90 11.98 -8.41
N ALA A 249 0.80 11.34 -7.24
CA ALA A 249 -0.38 11.46 -6.38
C ALA A 249 -0.37 12.76 -5.55
N LEU A 250 0.80 13.17 -5.06
CA LEU A 250 0.96 14.34 -4.19
C LEU A 250 0.65 15.66 -4.91
N LEU A 251 1.31 15.91 -6.05
CA LEU A 251 1.26 17.23 -6.71
C LEU A 251 -0.17 17.67 -7.06
N PRO A 252 -1.05 16.80 -7.60
CA PRO A 252 -2.44 17.16 -7.84
C PRO A 252 -3.29 17.33 -6.57
N SER A 253 -2.87 16.74 -5.44
CA SER A 253 -3.57 16.88 -4.16
C SER A 253 -3.27 18.20 -3.45
N LEU A 254 -2.29 18.97 -3.92
CA LEU A 254 -1.94 20.25 -3.32
C LEU A 254 -3.06 21.29 -3.58
N PRO A 255 -3.42 22.12 -2.58
CA PRO A 255 -4.42 23.16 -2.76
C PRO A 255 -4.04 24.09 -3.93
N GLY A 256 -4.97 24.35 -4.85
CA GLY A 256 -4.73 25.22 -6.01
C GLY A 256 -3.90 24.59 -7.14
N ALA A 257 -3.62 23.29 -7.10
CA ALA A 257 -3.08 22.57 -8.24
C ALA A 257 -4.10 22.56 -9.39
N ALA A 258 -3.64 22.86 -10.61
CA ALA A 258 -4.44 22.63 -11.81
C ALA A 258 -4.63 21.12 -12.00
N ALA A 259 -5.84 20.68 -12.35
CA ALA A 259 -6.08 19.27 -12.66
C ALA A 259 -5.10 18.84 -13.77
N PRO A 260 -4.38 17.71 -13.62
CA PRO A 260 -3.47 17.27 -14.64
C PRO A 260 -4.25 17.02 -15.94
N PRO A 261 -3.73 17.41 -17.11
CA PRO A 261 -4.34 17.03 -18.37
C PRO A 261 -4.42 15.50 -18.43
N HIS A 262 -5.57 14.95 -18.85
CA HIS A 262 -5.78 13.51 -18.94
C HIS A 262 -4.69 12.84 -19.80
N VAL A 263 -3.67 12.26 -19.16
CA VAL A 263 -2.68 11.44 -19.85
C VAL A 263 -3.27 10.05 -20.01
N ILE A 264 -3.89 9.81 -21.16
CA ILE A 264 -4.27 8.48 -21.63
C ILE A 264 -2.96 7.78 -22.06
N SER A 265 -2.30 7.10 -21.13
CA SER A 265 -1.26 6.12 -21.47
C SER A 265 -1.47 4.88 -20.60
N GLY A 266 -1.29 3.70 -21.20
CA GLY A 266 -1.75 2.39 -20.75
C GLY A 266 -1.18 1.84 -19.44
N ALA A 267 -0.58 2.68 -18.60
CA ALA A 267 -0.35 2.42 -17.19
C ALA A 267 -1.11 3.50 -16.42
N GLN A 268 -2.26 3.15 -15.84
CA GLN A 268 -3.05 4.02 -14.98
C GLN A 268 -2.20 4.44 -13.77
N LEU A 269 -1.44 5.53 -13.91
CA LEU A 269 -0.91 6.29 -12.78
C LEU A 269 -2.12 6.99 -12.14
N ALA A 270 -2.23 6.90 -10.82
CA ALA A 270 -3.42 7.22 -10.03
C ALA A 270 -4.15 8.48 -10.52
N LEU A 271 -5.49 8.39 -10.68
CA LEU A 271 -6.34 9.57 -10.90
C LEU A 271 -6.04 10.62 -9.81
N PRO A 272 -6.12 11.93 -10.13
CA PRO A 272 -5.73 13.00 -9.21
C PRO A 272 -6.40 12.80 -7.84
N GLY A 273 -5.56 12.82 -6.79
CA GLY A 273 -6.00 12.65 -5.42
C GLY A 273 -7.05 13.70 -5.03
N ALA A 274 -7.94 13.37 -4.09
CA ALA A 274 -8.78 14.39 -3.46
C ALA A 274 -7.87 15.51 -2.91
N VAL A 275 -8.24 16.77 -3.11
CA VAL A 275 -7.54 17.89 -2.44
C VAL A 275 -7.87 17.76 -0.95
N VAL A 276 -6.84 17.43 -0.15
CA VAL A 276 -6.97 17.24 1.29
C VAL A 276 -6.34 18.45 1.98
N ALA A 277 -7.04 18.99 2.98
CA ALA A 277 -6.45 20.02 3.85
C ALA A 277 -5.22 19.42 4.54
N CYS A 278 -4.08 20.09 4.41
CA CYS A 278 -2.79 19.58 4.83
C CYS A 278 -2.03 20.73 5.48
N GLU A 279 -1.49 20.50 6.66
CA GLU A 279 -0.62 21.47 7.30
C GLU A 279 0.77 21.44 6.64
N PRO A 280 1.50 22.57 6.57
CA PRO A 280 2.84 22.59 5.99
C PRO A 280 3.81 21.57 6.60
N ALA A 281 3.63 21.25 7.89
CA ALA A 281 4.40 20.23 8.60
C ALA A 281 4.17 18.80 8.06
N ASP A 282 2.94 18.48 7.64
CA ASP A 282 2.59 17.17 7.09
C ASP A 282 3.26 16.98 5.72
N LEU A 283 3.23 18.03 4.91
CA LEU A 283 3.91 18.07 3.62
C LEU A 283 5.43 17.99 3.78
N ALA A 284 5.98 18.72 4.75
CA ALA A 284 7.40 18.67 5.11
C ALA A 284 7.84 17.27 5.53
N ALA A 285 7.05 16.57 6.35
CA ALA A 285 7.36 15.21 6.80
C ALA A 285 7.42 14.24 5.61
N LEU A 286 6.46 14.30 4.70
CA LEU A 286 6.44 13.47 3.49
C LEU A 286 7.62 13.77 2.55
N VAL A 287 7.87 15.06 2.26
CA VAL A 287 8.97 15.48 1.38
C VAL A 287 10.33 15.15 2.02
N GLY A 288 10.47 15.36 3.32
CA GLY A 288 11.65 14.97 4.09
C GLY A 288 11.92 13.47 4.03
N ALA A 289 10.88 12.64 4.15
CA ALA A 289 11.01 11.18 3.99
C ALA A 289 11.47 10.78 2.59
N LEU A 290 10.94 11.42 1.54
CA LEU A 290 11.36 11.19 0.16
C LEU A 290 12.81 11.63 -0.07
N ILE A 291 13.23 12.80 0.44
CA ILE A 291 14.64 13.24 0.39
C ILE A 291 15.54 12.25 1.15
N HIS A 292 15.11 11.76 2.31
CA HIS A 292 15.87 10.79 3.09
C HIS A 292 16.02 9.44 2.36
N LEU A 293 15.02 9.02 1.58
CA LEU A 293 15.13 7.85 0.69
C LEU A 293 16.29 8.01 -0.31
N HIS A 294 16.49 9.20 -0.89
CA HIS A 294 17.65 9.45 -1.76
C HIS A 294 18.97 9.24 -1.01
N LEU A 295 19.07 9.71 0.24
CA LEU A 295 20.28 9.51 1.05
C LEU A 295 20.54 8.01 1.27
N LEU A 296 19.52 7.24 1.65
CA LEU A 296 19.65 5.79 1.83
C LEU A 296 20.15 5.11 0.54
N LYS A 297 19.70 5.56 -0.63
CA LYS A 297 20.15 5.05 -1.92
C LYS A 297 21.56 5.47 -2.30
N VAL A 298 22.01 6.67 -1.91
CA VAL A 298 23.41 7.08 -2.05
C VAL A 298 24.32 6.18 -1.21
N LEU A 299 23.89 5.82 0.00
CA LEU A 299 24.62 4.90 0.88
C LEU A 299 24.70 3.47 0.31
N GLU A 300 23.62 3.01 -0.33
CA GLU A 300 23.55 1.68 -0.94
C GLU A 300 24.33 1.57 -2.26
N LEU A 301 24.23 2.59 -3.12
CA LEU A 301 24.66 2.53 -4.52
C LEU A 301 25.97 3.26 -4.82
N ASP A 302 26.59 3.90 -3.82
CA ASP A 302 27.87 4.63 -3.95
C ASP A 302 27.85 5.61 -5.14
N THR A 303 26.83 6.48 -5.17
CA THR A 303 26.51 7.48 -6.21
C THR A 303 26.16 6.96 -7.60
N ARG A 304 26.29 5.65 -7.87
CA ARG A 304 25.98 5.02 -9.16
C ARG A 304 24.48 4.80 -9.36
N VAL A 305 23.69 5.86 -9.23
CA VAL A 305 22.29 5.78 -9.63
C VAL A 305 22.27 5.76 -11.16
N GLY A 306 22.28 4.56 -11.73
CA GLY A 306 21.95 4.32 -13.13
C GLY A 306 20.48 4.66 -13.36
N LEU A 307 20.14 5.94 -13.32
CA LEU A 307 18.86 6.44 -13.78
C LEU A 307 18.85 6.19 -15.27
N ALA A 308 17.97 5.31 -15.74
CA ALA A 308 17.77 5.15 -17.16
C ALA A 308 17.49 6.54 -17.75
N LEU A 309 18.44 7.03 -18.56
CA LEU A 309 18.59 8.39 -19.11
C LEU A 309 17.42 8.86 -20.01
N GLY A 310 16.22 8.31 -19.85
CA GLY A 310 15.08 8.52 -20.72
C GLY A 310 13.70 8.46 -20.05
N SER A 311 13.60 8.42 -18.72
CA SER A 311 12.28 8.51 -18.08
C SER A 311 11.70 9.92 -18.26
N ARG A 312 10.69 10.04 -19.13
CA ARG A 312 9.91 11.28 -19.32
C ARG A 312 8.71 11.38 -18.38
N ASP A 313 8.61 10.48 -17.40
CA ASP A 313 7.51 10.48 -16.45
C ASP A 313 7.61 11.72 -15.51
N PRO A 314 6.61 12.62 -15.51
CA PRO A 314 6.66 13.84 -14.71
C PRO A 314 6.76 13.59 -13.21
N GLY A 315 6.17 12.51 -12.70
CA GLY A 315 6.26 12.14 -11.30
C GLY A 315 7.66 11.70 -10.91
N ILE A 316 8.29 10.86 -11.73
CA ILE A 316 9.68 10.44 -11.52
C ILE A 316 10.62 11.66 -11.59
N LEU A 317 10.46 12.55 -12.56
CA LEU A 317 11.27 13.76 -12.65
C LEU A 317 11.07 14.68 -11.43
N ALA A 318 9.83 14.84 -10.97
CA ALA A 318 9.54 15.63 -9.77
C ALA A 318 10.15 15.00 -8.51
N PHE A 319 10.14 13.68 -8.40
CA PHE A 319 10.78 12.95 -7.31
C PHE A 319 12.30 13.13 -7.32
N LEU A 320 12.93 12.94 -8.48
CA LEU A 320 14.37 13.13 -8.66
C LEU A 320 14.82 14.58 -8.42
N ALA A 321 13.93 15.56 -8.58
CA ALA A 321 14.21 16.96 -8.30
C ALA A 321 14.24 17.30 -6.79
N LEU A 322 13.67 16.46 -5.91
CA LEU A 322 13.52 16.80 -4.48
C LEU A 322 14.84 17.12 -3.76
N PRO A 323 15.96 16.38 -3.97
CA PRO A 323 17.24 16.74 -3.36
C PRO A 323 17.74 18.14 -3.75
N LEU A 324 17.42 18.61 -4.97
CA LEU A 324 17.79 19.95 -5.45
C LEU A 324 17.02 21.07 -4.74
N LEU A 325 15.87 20.75 -4.14
CA LEU A 325 15.06 21.70 -3.37
C LEU A 325 15.54 21.83 -1.92
N LEU A 326 16.45 20.97 -1.47
CA LEU A 326 16.91 20.92 -0.08
C LEU A 326 17.35 22.29 0.46
N PRO A 327 18.09 23.16 -0.27
CA PRO A 327 18.45 24.49 0.22
C PRO A 327 17.25 25.37 0.60
N ALA A 328 16.09 25.16 -0.03
CA ALA A 328 14.88 25.94 0.23
C ALA A 328 13.99 25.33 1.33
N VAL A 329 14.12 24.03 1.63
CA VAL A 329 13.23 23.33 2.59
C VAL A 329 13.95 22.82 3.83
N ALA A 330 15.28 22.88 3.88
CA ALA A 330 16.10 22.29 4.94
C ALA A 330 15.79 22.81 6.35
N GLU A 331 15.34 24.06 6.49
CA GLU A 331 14.93 24.60 7.79
C GLU A 331 13.74 23.85 8.38
N VAL A 332 12.83 23.35 7.54
CA VAL A 332 11.61 22.65 7.95
C VAL A 332 11.79 21.14 7.91
N THR A 333 12.38 20.60 6.84
CA THR A 333 12.57 19.14 6.69
C THR A 333 13.78 18.62 7.45
N GLY A 334 14.64 19.50 7.93
CA GLY A 334 15.96 19.17 8.43
C GLY A 334 16.92 18.84 7.28
N LEU A 335 18.21 18.79 7.62
CA LEU A 335 19.23 18.25 6.73
C LEU A 335 19.26 16.73 6.85
N PRO A 336 19.41 16.00 5.74
CA PRO A 336 19.48 14.54 5.76
C PRO A 336 20.71 14.03 6.53
N MET A 337 21.73 14.88 6.72
CA MET A 337 22.90 14.64 7.57
C MET A 337 23.26 15.89 8.36
N SER A 338 23.87 15.72 9.53
CA SER A 338 24.64 16.80 10.15
C SER A 338 25.86 17.07 9.27
N MET A 339 25.85 18.17 8.53
CA MET A 339 26.92 18.58 7.63
C MET A 339 28.14 19.08 8.44
N SER A 340 28.73 18.22 9.27
CA SER A 340 30.01 18.51 9.90
C SER A 340 31.13 18.29 8.88
N THR A 341 32.00 19.30 8.77
CA THR A 341 33.17 19.35 7.88
C THR A 341 34.36 18.57 8.42
N ASP A 342 34.24 17.91 9.57
CA ASP A 342 35.35 17.19 10.19
C ASP A 342 35.70 15.89 9.46
N THR A 343 37.00 15.61 9.36
CA THR A 343 37.53 14.38 8.76
C THR A 343 36.94 13.14 9.44
N GLY A 344 36.18 12.33 8.70
CA GLY A 344 35.51 11.14 9.23
C GLY A 344 34.53 10.50 8.24
N PRO A 345 33.85 9.41 8.65
CA PRO A 345 32.87 8.72 7.80
C PRO A 345 31.73 9.64 7.32
N THR A 346 31.35 10.64 8.11
CA THR A 346 30.35 11.65 7.75
C THR A 346 30.79 12.51 6.57
N ALA A 347 32.07 12.91 6.50
CA ALA A 347 32.61 13.69 5.38
C ALA A 347 32.61 12.91 4.06
N ALA A 348 32.88 11.60 4.11
CA ALA A 348 32.80 10.74 2.93
C ALA A 348 31.37 10.63 2.39
N ILE A 349 30.37 10.52 3.28
CA ILE A 349 28.96 10.49 2.87
C ILE A 349 28.53 11.87 2.35
N ALA A 350 28.95 12.96 2.99
CA ALA A 350 28.68 14.32 2.51
C ALA A 350 29.21 14.54 1.09
N ARG A 351 30.44 14.10 0.80
CA ARG A 351 31.00 14.16 -0.55
C ARG A 351 30.17 13.38 -1.56
N ARG A 352 29.78 12.14 -1.23
CA ARG A 352 28.92 11.31 -2.09
C ARG A 352 27.54 11.95 -2.32
N TRP A 353 26.98 12.58 -1.30
CA TRP A 353 25.72 13.31 -1.42
C TRP A 353 25.88 14.50 -2.38
N THR A 354 26.94 15.29 -2.26
CA THR A 354 27.23 16.39 -3.19
C THR A 354 27.38 15.88 -4.62
N GLU A 355 28.21 14.87 -4.87
CA GLU A 355 28.38 14.25 -6.20
C GLU A 355 27.03 13.76 -6.77
N TYR A 356 26.17 13.20 -5.93
CA TYR A 356 24.83 12.76 -6.33
C TYR A 356 23.91 13.93 -6.70
N VAL A 357 23.92 15.02 -5.93
CA VAL A 357 23.15 16.22 -6.22
C VAL A 357 23.63 16.87 -7.52
N ASP A 358 24.94 16.99 -7.73
CA ASP A 358 25.53 17.52 -8.96
C ASP A 358 25.07 16.70 -10.19
N HIS A 359 25.05 15.36 -10.06
CA HIS A 359 24.55 14.50 -11.13
C HIS A 359 23.05 14.69 -11.40
N LEU A 360 22.24 14.96 -10.37
CA LEU A 360 20.82 15.26 -10.56
C LEU A 360 20.59 16.59 -11.28
N GLU A 361 21.44 17.60 -11.08
CA GLU A 361 21.35 18.88 -11.80
C GLU A 361 21.56 18.72 -13.31
N GLU A 362 22.39 17.76 -13.72
CA GLU A 362 22.60 17.43 -15.14
C GLU A 362 21.41 16.67 -15.75
N LEU A 363 20.74 15.85 -14.94
CA LEU A 363 19.67 14.95 -15.39
C LEU A 363 18.29 15.59 -15.40
N VAL A 364 17.97 16.39 -14.39
CA VAL A 364 16.63 16.93 -14.17
C VAL A 364 16.50 18.26 -14.92
N PRO A 365 15.49 18.43 -15.81
CA PRO A 365 15.27 19.70 -16.49
C PRO A 365 15.02 20.83 -15.48
N ARG A 366 15.70 21.98 -15.67
CA ARG A 366 15.55 23.17 -14.79
C ARG A 366 14.09 23.60 -14.59
N SER A 367 13.26 23.49 -15.63
CA SER A 367 11.84 23.82 -15.56
C SER A 367 11.06 22.98 -14.54
N VAL A 368 11.47 21.74 -14.27
CA VAL A 368 10.86 20.89 -13.24
C VAL A 368 11.19 21.45 -11.86
N VAL A 369 12.45 21.83 -11.63
CA VAL A 369 12.90 22.41 -10.36
C VAL A 369 12.21 23.75 -10.10
N GLU A 370 12.17 24.63 -11.09
CA GLU A 370 11.48 25.93 -11.01
C GLU A 370 9.97 25.78 -10.73
N ASN A 371 9.33 24.79 -11.34
CA ASN A 371 7.93 24.49 -11.07
C ASN A 371 7.74 24.03 -9.61
N LEU A 372 8.59 23.15 -9.08
CA LEU A 372 8.49 22.73 -7.68
C LEU A 372 8.83 23.85 -6.69
N LEU A 373 9.77 24.74 -7.01
CA LEU A 373 10.07 25.94 -6.23
C LEU A 373 8.88 26.90 -6.16
N SER A 374 8.09 27.02 -7.23
CA SER A 374 6.91 27.89 -7.26
C SER A 374 5.63 27.23 -6.72
N THR A 375 5.54 25.90 -6.76
CA THR A 375 4.34 25.16 -6.35
C THR A 375 4.51 24.43 -5.01
N LEU A 376 5.53 23.59 -4.85
CA LEU A 376 5.68 22.76 -3.65
C LEU A 376 6.25 23.55 -2.47
N VAL A 377 7.35 24.27 -2.67
CA VAL A 377 8.08 24.95 -1.58
C VAL A 377 7.24 25.96 -0.80
N PRO A 378 6.43 26.85 -1.41
CA PRO A 378 5.62 27.83 -0.67
C PRO A 378 4.54 27.20 0.21
N ARG A 379 4.21 25.92 -0.02
CA ARG A 379 3.24 25.16 0.78
C ARG A 379 3.90 24.44 1.95
N ILE A 380 5.24 24.33 1.95
CA ILE A 380 6.06 23.75 3.03
C ILE A 380 6.58 24.86 3.94
N VAL A 381 7.14 25.91 3.34
CA VAL A 381 7.72 27.05 4.05
C VAL A 381 6.62 28.10 4.13
N LYS A 382 6.02 28.31 5.31
CA LYS A 382 5.11 29.44 5.51
C LYS A 382 5.90 30.73 5.22
N PRO A 383 5.41 31.64 4.36
CA PRO A 383 6.02 32.96 4.28
C PRO A 383 5.96 33.59 5.68
N SER A 384 7.14 33.92 6.19
CA SER A 384 7.35 34.61 7.47
C SER A 384 6.64 35.95 7.53
#